data_AF-A0A699GNJ9-F1
#
_entry.id   AF-A0A699GNJ9-F1
#
_cell.length_a   1.000
_cell.length_b   1.000
_cell.length_c   1.000
_cell.angle_alpha   90.00
_cell.angle_beta   90.00
_cell.angle_gamma   90.00
#
_symmetry.space_group_name_H-M   'P 1'
#
loop_
_entity.id
_entity.type
_entity.pdbx_description
1 polymer ?
#
loop_
_entity_poly.entity_id
_entity_poly.type
_entity_poly.pdbx_seq_one_letter_code
_entity_poly.pdbx_strand_id
1 'polypeptide(L)'
;MMVLYCYKSVAKDREFTIRVNKLRGEMIVACEDKVSFVEELETLSDVIATVKTVVFLKETMDKDYGRMLLLHDLEKQAEEMVLEKEMFVQKLGRNCGALRDAVDGWDWVAMMVLYCRSSIAEDRNFLRRMNQLLQEIVVAYDDKLDFIRELEVVPGVDAAAKTTEFLNKNLWKDDKKLQKLCNMEIDATMRADQKERFIKKL
;
A
#
# COMPACT_ATOMS: atom_id res chain seq x y z
N MET A 1 5.56 19.34 -25.35
CA MET A 1 4.44 18.58 -24.74
C MET A 1 4.93 17.37 -23.92
N MET A 2 5.88 16.57 -24.43
CA MET A 2 6.39 15.34 -23.80
C MET A 2 7.12 15.53 -22.47
N VAL A 3 8.03 16.52 -22.39
CA VAL A 3 8.75 16.83 -21.14
C VAL A 3 7.76 17.20 -20.03
N LEU A 4 6.73 18.00 -20.35
CA LEU A 4 5.67 18.36 -19.42
C LEU A 4 4.85 17.14 -18.96
N TYR A 5 4.58 16.18 -19.85
CA TYR A 5 3.93 14.92 -19.48
C TYR A 5 4.76 14.14 -18.45
N CYS A 6 6.07 14.00 -18.69
CA CYS A 6 6.94 13.25 -17.79
C CYS A 6 7.09 13.93 -16.42
N TYR A 7 7.22 15.27 -16.37
CA TYR A 7 7.20 16.01 -15.11
C TYR A 7 5.89 15.81 -14.32
N LYS A 8 4.74 15.86 -15.02
CA LYS A 8 3.43 15.59 -14.40
C LYS A 8 3.32 14.15 -13.89
N SER A 9 3.89 13.18 -14.62
CA SER A 9 3.93 11.78 -14.18
C SER A 9 4.74 11.63 -12.89
N VAL A 10 5.96 12.21 -12.84
CA VAL A 10 6.82 12.18 -11.65
C VAL A 10 6.10 12.78 -10.44
N ALA A 11 5.44 13.94 -10.60
CA ALA A 11 4.72 14.57 -9.50
C ALA A 11 3.61 13.67 -8.93
N LYS A 12 2.81 13.03 -9.80
CA LYS A 12 1.79 12.06 -9.38
C LYS A 12 2.39 10.85 -8.67
N ASP A 13 3.54 10.36 -9.16
CA ASP A 13 4.20 9.21 -8.56
C ASP A 13 4.78 9.55 -7.18
N ARG A 14 5.33 10.76 -6.98
CA ARG A 14 5.73 11.25 -5.66
C ARG A 14 4.57 11.32 -4.68
N GLU A 15 3.44 11.90 -5.10
CA GLU A 15 2.24 11.96 -4.28
C GLU A 15 1.75 10.56 -3.89
N PHE A 16 1.82 9.62 -4.84
CA PHE A 16 1.48 8.23 -4.59
C PHE A 16 2.41 7.61 -3.55
N THR A 17 3.73 7.75 -3.68
CA THR A 17 4.71 7.27 -2.69
C THR A 17 4.43 7.83 -1.30
N ILE A 18 4.17 9.13 -1.18
CA ILE A 18 3.83 9.76 0.11
C ILE A 18 2.61 9.09 0.76
N ARG A 19 1.59 8.72 -0.03
CA ARG A 19 0.40 8.02 0.48
C ARG A 19 0.75 6.61 0.97
N VAL A 20 1.61 5.87 0.27
CA VAL A 20 2.08 4.54 0.70
C VAL A 20 2.86 4.65 2.02
N ASN A 21 3.80 5.59 2.12
CA ASN A 21 4.62 5.80 3.32
C ASN A 21 3.75 6.17 4.53
N LYS A 22 2.74 7.02 4.30
CA LYS A 22 1.76 7.37 5.34
C LYS A 22 0.98 6.14 5.82
N LEU A 23 0.50 5.30 4.89
CA LEU A 23 -0.21 4.07 5.25
C LEU A 23 0.68 3.12 6.06
N ARG A 24 1.97 3.00 5.71
CA ARG A 24 2.94 2.20 6.47
C ARG A 24 3.04 2.68 7.91
N GLY A 25 3.18 4.00 8.12
CA GLY A 25 3.19 4.59 9.46
C GLY A 25 1.91 4.26 10.26
N GLU A 26 0.75 4.33 9.62
CA GLU A 26 -0.53 3.97 10.28
C GLU A 26 -0.63 2.47 10.63
N MET A 27 0.01 1.59 9.87
CA MET A 27 0.08 0.16 10.18
C MET A 27 1.04 -0.12 11.33
N ILE A 28 2.20 0.56 11.40
CA ILE A 28 3.15 0.46 12.52
C ILE A 28 2.45 0.80 13.84
N VAL A 29 1.78 1.96 13.89
CA VAL A 29 1.06 2.39 15.10
C VAL A 29 -0.03 1.39 15.50
N ALA A 30 -0.72 0.77 14.54
CA ALA A 30 -1.73 -0.24 14.85
C ALA A 30 -1.14 -1.54 15.42
N CYS A 31 0.07 -1.92 15.00
CA CYS A 31 0.79 -3.03 15.61
C CYS A 31 1.22 -2.70 17.04
N GLU A 32 1.74 -1.48 17.28
CA GLU A 32 2.12 -1.00 18.61
C GLU A 32 0.91 -0.99 19.57
N ASP A 33 -0.24 -0.47 19.12
CA ASP A 33 -1.50 -0.49 19.88
C ASP A 33 -1.88 -1.92 20.33
N LYS A 34 -1.66 -2.92 19.46
CA LYS A 34 -1.92 -4.33 19.78
C LYS A 34 -0.93 -4.92 20.77
N VAL A 35 0.36 -4.60 20.63
CA VAL A 35 1.39 -5.04 21.60
C VAL A 35 1.01 -4.57 23.00
N SER A 36 0.74 -3.27 23.16
CA SER A 36 0.35 -2.72 24.46
C SER A 36 -0.93 -3.34 25.02
N PHE A 37 -1.90 -3.65 24.15
CA PHE A 37 -3.13 -4.31 24.59
C PHE A 37 -2.91 -5.77 25.00
N VAL A 38 -2.04 -6.51 24.30
CA VAL A 38 -1.65 -7.87 24.69
C VAL A 38 -0.94 -7.87 26.03
N GLU A 39 0.01 -6.96 26.24
CA GLU A 39 0.70 -6.81 27.54
C GLU A 39 -0.28 -6.51 28.67
N GLU A 40 -1.28 -5.66 28.42
CA GLU A 40 -2.35 -5.37 29.39
C GLU A 40 -3.19 -6.62 29.70
N LEU A 41 -3.59 -7.38 28.68
CA LEU A 41 -4.33 -8.63 28.87
C LEU A 41 -3.54 -9.67 29.65
N GLU A 42 -2.24 -9.82 29.39
CA GLU A 42 -1.38 -10.77 30.13
C GLU A 42 -1.26 -10.43 31.63
N THR A 43 -1.58 -9.20 32.04
CA THR A 43 -1.62 -8.82 33.45
C THR A 43 -2.94 -9.20 34.14
N LEU A 44 -3.98 -9.55 33.38
CA LEU A 44 -5.28 -9.95 33.93
C LEU A 44 -5.27 -11.43 34.30
N SER A 45 -5.68 -11.74 35.53
CA SER A 45 -5.62 -13.07 36.14
C SER A 45 -6.77 -14.02 35.72
N ASP A 46 -7.66 -13.61 34.81
CA ASP A 46 -8.78 -14.45 34.36
C ASP A 46 -8.32 -15.39 33.22
N VAL A 47 -8.20 -16.69 33.52
CA VAL A 47 -7.23 -17.55 32.83
C VAL A 47 -7.70 -18.05 31.44
N ILE A 48 -8.99 -18.19 31.16
CA ILE A 48 -9.42 -18.91 29.93
C ILE A 48 -9.73 -17.98 28.76
N ALA A 49 -10.60 -16.98 28.96
CA ALA A 49 -10.95 -16.04 27.89
C ALA A 49 -9.73 -15.20 27.45
N THR A 50 -8.90 -14.80 28.42
CA THR A 50 -7.67 -14.03 28.17
C THR A 50 -6.66 -14.82 27.34
N VAL A 51 -6.49 -16.12 27.58
CA VAL A 51 -5.55 -16.95 26.80
C VAL A 51 -5.96 -17.04 25.33
N LYS A 52 -7.23 -17.31 25.02
CA LYS A 52 -7.69 -17.38 23.62
C LYS A 52 -7.51 -16.03 22.91
N THR A 53 -7.86 -14.93 23.58
CA THR A 53 -7.66 -13.58 23.03
C THR A 53 -6.19 -13.26 22.78
N VAL A 54 -5.31 -13.54 23.74
CA VAL A 54 -3.88 -13.30 23.58
C VAL A 54 -3.31 -14.10 22.41
N VAL A 55 -3.71 -15.36 22.25
CA VAL A 55 -3.31 -16.20 21.10
C VAL A 55 -3.77 -15.58 19.79
N PHE A 56 -5.06 -15.23 19.68
CA PHE A 56 -5.61 -14.59 18.48
C PHE A 56 -4.87 -13.28 18.14
N LEU A 57 -4.64 -12.42 19.13
CA LEU A 57 -3.94 -11.15 18.92
C LEU A 57 -2.51 -11.37 18.44
N LYS A 58 -1.75 -12.28 19.06
CA LYS A 58 -0.38 -12.62 18.65
C LYS A 58 -0.34 -13.16 17.22
N GLU A 59 -1.23 -14.08 16.86
CA GLU A 59 -1.33 -14.58 15.47
C GLU A 59 -1.65 -13.46 14.48
N THR A 60 -2.54 -12.53 14.85
CA THR A 60 -2.86 -11.39 13.96
C THR A 60 -1.69 -10.41 13.86
N MET A 61 -0.88 -10.25 14.92
CA MET A 61 0.31 -9.41 14.92
C MET A 61 1.40 -9.96 14.02
N ASP A 62 1.65 -11.27 14.06
CA ASP A 62 2.62 -11.92 13.17
C ASP A 62 2.23 -11.72 11.69
N LYS A 63 0.94 -11.90 11.39
CA LYS A 63 0.41 -11.62 10.04
C LYS A 63 0.52 -10.14 9.68
N ASP A 64 0.22 -9.22 10.60
CA ASP A 64 0.34 -7.78 10.37
C ASP A 64 1.78 -7.34 10.15
N TYR A 65 2.75 -7.98 10.80
CA TYR A 65 4.17 -7.77 10.55
C TYR A 65 4.54 -8.19 9.12
N GLY A 66 4.06 -9.35 8.66
CA GLY A 66 4.22 -9.77 7.25
C GLY A 66 3.64 -8.76 6.26
N ARG A 67 2.42 -8.27 6.51
CA ARG A 67 1.77 -7.22 5.70
C ARG A 67 2.55 -5.90 5.71
N MET A 68 3.13 -5.54 6.85
CA MET A 68 3.98 -4.36 6.99
C MET A 68 5.25 -4.46 6.12
N LEU A 69 5.88 -5.64 6.07
CA LEU A 69 7.03 -5.89 5.19
C LEU A 69 6.63 -5.76 3.71
N LEU A 70 5.47 -6.31 3.31
CA LEU A 70 4.96 -6.13 1.95
C LEU A 70 4.75 -4.65 1.61
N LEU A 71 4.19 -3.87 2.55
CA LEU A 71 3.96 -2.44 2.35
C LEU A 71 5.27 -1.64 2.31
N HIS A 72 6.27 -2.01 3.11
CA HIS A 72 7.62 -1.44 3.04
C HIS A 72 8.24 -1.67 1.65
N ASP A 73 8.12 -2.88 1.11
CA ASP A 73 8.66 -3.17 -0.23
C ASP A 73 7.91 -2.42 -1.33
N LEU A 74 6.59 -2.22 -1.19
CA LEU A 74 5.81 -1.39 -2.09
C LEU A 74 6.27 0.07 -2.05
N GLU A 75 6.51 0.61 -0.86
CA GLU A 75 7.08 1.95 -0.69
C GLU A 75 8.44 2.07 -1.39
N LYS A 76 9.36 1.15 -1.11
CA LYS A 76 10.69 1.15 -1.73
C LYS A 76 10.60 1.09 -3.25
N GLN A 77 9.74 0.22 -3.78
CA GLN A 77 9.51 0.11 -5.21
C GLN A 77 8.95 1.43 -5.80
N ALA A 78 8.01 2.08 -5.10
CA ALA A 78 7.45 3.36 -5.54
C ALA A 78 8.50 4.48 -5.54
N GLU A 79 9.39 4.52 -4.54
CA GLU A 79 10.51 5.46 -4.46
C GLU A 79 11.51 5.25 -5.61
N GLU A 80 11.91 4.00 -5.86
CA GLU A 80 12.81 3.65 -6.97
C GLU A 80 12.22 4.06 -8.33
N MET A 81 10.92 3.80 -8.55
CA MET A 81 10.22 4.22 -9.76
C MET A 81 10.20 5.74 -9.93
N VAL A 82 10.00 6.50 -8.85
CA VAL A 82 10.04 7.97 -8.89
C VAL A 82 11.45 8.45 -9.27
N LEU A 83 12.48 7.90 -8.63
CA LEU A 83 13.87 8.27 -8.86
C LEU A 83 14.31 7.99 -10.31
N GLU A 84 13.96 6.81 -10.84
CA GLU A 84 14.27 6.46 -12.23
C GLU A 84 13.61 7.44 -13.21
N LYS A 85 12.32 7.74 -13.01
CA LYS A 85 11.60 8.69 -13.85
C LYS A 85 12.17 10.09 -13.76
N GLU A 86 12.62 10.52 -12.58
CA GLU A 86 13.29 11.81 -12.40
C GLU A 86 14.61 11.89 -13.14
N MET A 87 15.44 10.85 -13.04
CA MET A 87 16.69 10.77 -13.79
C MET A 87 16.42 10.81 -15.30
N PHE A 88 15.41 10.08 -15.77
CA PHE A 88 14.99 10.09 -17.16
C PHE A 88 14.55 11.50 -17.61
N VAL A 89 13.70 12.17 -16.82
CA VAL A 89 13.24 13.54 -17.10
C VAL A 89 14.40 14.54 -17.12
N GLN A 90 15.32 14.44 -16.16
CA GLN A 90 16.51 15.29 -16.12
C GLN A 90 17.40 15.08 -17.36
N LYS A 91 17.62 13.82 -17.76
CA LYS A 91 18.39 13.47 -18.95
C LYS A 91 17.74 14.01 -20.22
N LEU A 92 16.41 13.90 -20.33
CA LEU A 92 15.65 14.52 -21.41
C LEU A 92 15.84 16.04 -21.42
N GLY A 93 15.65 16.70 -20.28
CA GLY A 93 15.77 18.15 -20.15
C GLY A 93 17.15 18.70 -20.54
N ARG A 94 18.23 18.05 -20.09
CA ARG A 94 19.62 18.46 -20.40
C ARG A 94 19.97 18.25 -21.87
N ASN A 95 19.44 17.19 -22.49
CA ASN A 95 19.78 16.82 -23.85
C ASN A 95 18.79 17.39 -24.88
N CYS A 96 17.74 18.13 -24.52
CA CYS A 96 16.72 18.63 -25.46
C CYS A 96 17.29 19.43 -26.65
N GLY A 97 18.41 20.15 -26.50
CA GLY A 97 19.08 20.82 -27.61
C GLY A 97 19.84 19.83 -28.51
N ALA A 98 20.76 19.06 -27.92
CA ALA A 98 21.59 18.10 -28.65
C ALA A 98 20.81 16.89 -29.22
N LEU A 99 19.75 16.42 -28.56
CA LEU A 99 18.84 15.39 -29.07
C LEU A 99 17.99 15.91 -30.22
N ARG A 100 17.61 17.19 -30.20
CA ARG A 100 16.87 17.81 -31.30
C ARG A 100 17.73 17.90 -32.57
N ASP A 101 19.02 18.17 -32.40
CA ASP A 101 19.97 18.30 -33.52
C ASP A 101 20.57 16.95 -33.95
N ALA A 102 20.67 15.95 -33.06
CA ALA A 102 21.23 14.63 -33.36
C ALA A 102 20.19 13.61 -33.87
N VAL A 103 18.89 13.86 -33.65
CA VAL A 103 17.82 12.94 -34.00
C VAL A 103 16.99 13.53 -35.14
N ASP A 104 17.58 13.53 -36.33
CA ASP A 104 16.88 13.69 -37.62
C ASP A 104 16.03 12.44 -37.99
N GLY A 105 15.68 11.60 -36.99
CA GLY A 105 15.14 10.25 -37.22
C GLY A 105 14.02 9.82 -36.27
N TRP A 106 13.19 8.89 -36.75
CA TRP A 106 12.03 8.29 -36.09
C TRP A 106 12.33 7.49 -34.80
N ASP A 107 13.56 7.50 -34.32
CA ASP A 107 14.04 6.64 -33.21
C ASP A 107 13.53 7.10 -31.82
N TRP A 108 13.19 8.39 -31.68
CA TRP A 108 12.67 8.90 -30.41
C TRP A 108 11.29 8.33 -30.08
N VAL A 109 10.42 8.11 -31.07
CA VAL A 109 9.09 7.51 -30.87
C VAL A 109 9.27 6.08 -30.36
N ALA A 110 10.15 5.30 -30.99
CA ALA A 110 10.44 3.93 -30.59
C ALA A 110 10.97 3.85 -29.15
N MET A 111 11.93 4.72 -28.78
CA MET A 111 12.42 4.81 -27.40
C MET A 111 11.30 5.15 -26.40
N MET A 112 10.41 6.08 -26.75
CA MET A 112 9.29 6.46 -25.87
C MET A 112 8.27 5.33 -25.70
N VAL A 113 7.94 4.64 -26.79
CA VAL A 113 7.07 3.47 -26.74
C VAL A 113 7.69 2.38 -25.86
N LEU A 114 8.99 2.12 -25.99
CA LEU A 114 9.70 1.14 -25.17
C LEU A 114 9.72 1.51 -23.69
N TYR A 115 10.07 2.76 -23.37
CA TYR A 115 10.03 3.28 -21.99
C TYR A 115 8.62 3.19 -21.38
N CYS A 116 7.59 3.63 -22.11
CA CYS A 116 6.23 3.55 -21.62
C CYS A 116 5.77 2.10 -21.41
N ARG A 117 6.18 1.16 -22.28
CA ARG A 117 5.89 -0.28 -22.10
C ARG A 117 6.57 -0.86 -20.87
N SER A 118 7.84 -0.54 -20.61
CA SER A 118 8.53 -0.96 -19.36
C SER A 118 7.80 -0.42 -18.14
N SER A 119 7.48 0.88 -18.16
CA SER A 119 6.83 1.52 -17.04
C SER A 119 5.37 1.05 -16.82
N ILE A 120 4.68 0.58 -17.86
CA ILE A 120 3.38 -0.12 -17.72
C ILE A 120 3.57 -1.48 -17.04
N ALA A 121 4.61 -2.23 -17.41
CA ALA A 121 4.89 -3.54 -16.81
C ALA A 121 5.22 -3.40 -15.31
N GLU A 122 6.00 -2.38 -14.94
CA GLU A 122 6.27 -2.02 -13.54
C GLU A 122 5.00 -1.65 -12.78
N ASP A 123 4.16 -0.76 -13.31
CA ASP A 123 2.88 -0.38 -12.70
C ASP A 123 1.98 -1.61 -12.49
N ARG A 124 1.94 -2.55 -13.45
CA ARG A 124 1.15 -3.79 -13.34
C ARG A 124 1.71 -4.72 -12.27
N ASN A 125 3.03 -4.85 -12.16
CA ASN A 125 3.64 -5.64 -11.09
C ASN A 125 3.36 -5.01 -9.72
N PHE A 126 3.50 -3.69 -9.62
CA PHE A 126 3.14 -2.93 -8.44
C PHE A 126 1.66 -3.15 -8.05
N LEU A 127 0.74 -3.04 -9.01
CA LEU A 127 -0.70 -3.27 -8.83
C LEU A 127 -0.98 -4.68 -8.31
N ARG A 128 -0.34 -5.71 -8.89
CA ARG A 128 -0.50 -7.10 -8.44
C ARG A 128 -0.12 -7.26 -6.96
N ARG A 129 1.00 -6.68 -6.54
CA ARG A 129 1.47 -6.76 -5.13
C ARG A 129 0.54 -5.98 -4.19
N MET A 130 0.03 -4.84 -4.62
CA MET A 130 -0.94 -4.06 -3.85
C MET A 130 -2.27 -4.80 -3.70
N ASN A 131 -2.73 -5.49 -4.75
CA ASN A 131 -3.96 -6.29 -4.70
C ASN A 131 -3.81 -7.50 -3.78
N GLN A 132 -2.63 -8.13 -3.76
CA GLN A 132 -2.31 -9.15 -2.78
C GLN A 132 -2.42 -8.60 -1.34
N LEU A 133 -1.80 -7.45 -1.06
CA LEU A 133 -1.89 -6.80 0.26
C LEU A 133 -3.34 -6.46 0.63
N LEU A 134 -4.13 -5.95 -0.32
CA LEU A 134 -5.54 -5.65 -0.11
C LEU A 134 -6.32 -6.90 0.29
N GLN A 135 -6.15 -8.01 -0.44
CA GLN A 135 -6.78 -9.28 -0.12
C GLN A 135 -6.38 -9.79 1.28
N GLU A 136 -5.09 -9.72 1.62
CA GLU A 136 -4.60 -10.15 2.93
C GLU A 136 -5.19 -9.32 4.09
N ILE A 137 -5.46 -8.02 3.88
CA ILE A 137 -6.08 -7.15 4.88
C ILE A 137 -7.59 -7.42 4.96
N VAL A 138 -8.29 -7.66 3.84
CA VAL A 138 -9.70 -8.04 3.84
C VAL A 138 -9.92 -9.32 4.64
N VAL A 139 -9.09 -10.35 4.41
CA VAL A 139 -9.16 -11.59 5.20
C VAL A 139 -8.91 -11.31 6.69
N ALA A 140 -7.95 -10.45 7.03
CA ALA A 140 -7.70 -10.07 8.43
C ALA A 140 -8.88 -9.34 9.08
N TYR A 141 -9.60 -8.55 8.28
CA TYR A 141 -10.76 -7.80 8.71
C TYR A 141 -11.91 -8.75 9.03
N ASP A 142 -12.16 -9.71 8.15
CA ASP A 142 -13.18 -10.76 8.34
C ASP A 142 -12.85 -11.65 9.55
N ASP A 143 -11.59 -12.09 9.69
CA ASP A 143 -11.12 -12.86 10.87
C ASP A 143 -11.42 -12.11 12.19
N LYS A 144 -11.21 -10.79 12.21
CA LYS A 144 -11.52 -9.95 13.39
C LYS A 144 -13.01 -9.83 13.66
N LEU A 145 -13.83 -9.69 12.62
CA LEU A 145 -15.29 -9.64 12.78
C LEU A 145 -15.83 -10.95 13.36
N ASP A 146 -15.34 -12.08 12.85
CA ASP A 146 -15.76 -13.39 13.37
C ASP A 146 -15.31 -13.57 14.82
N PHE A 147 -14.09 -13.15 15.16
CA PHE A 147 -13.62 -13.20 16.55
C PHE A 147 -14.42 -12.27 17.48
N ILE A 148 -14.84 -11.08 17.04
CA ILE A 148 -15.73 -10.20 17.81
C ILE A 148 -17.07 -10.88 18.09
N ARG A 149 -17.68 -11.51 17.09
CA ARG A 149 -18.94 -12.25 17.25
C ARG A 149 -18.80 -13.38 18.27
N GLU A 150 -17.66 -14.07 18.29
CA GLU A 150 -17.36 -15.08 19.30
C GLU A 150 -17.24 -14.50 20.72
N LEU A 151 -16.68 -13.29 20.87
CA LEU A 151 -16.56 -12.64 22.18
C LEU A 151 -17.91 -12.13 22.70
N GLU A 152 -18.79 -11.65 21.81
CA GLU A 152 -20.11 -11.14 22.17
C GLU A 152 -21.03 -12.20 22.79
N VAL A 153 -20.81 -13.47 22.47
CA VAL A 153 -21.59 -14.59 23.04
C VAL A 153 -21.04 -15.10 24.38
N VAL A 154 -19.98 -14.51 24.91
CA VAL A 154 -19.38 -14.88 26.21
C VAL A 154 -19.91 -13.93 27.31
N PRO A 155 -20.98 -14.30 28.06
CA PRO A 155 -21.55 -13.42 29.07
C PRO A 155 -20.66 -13.30 30.31
N GLY A 156 -20.61 -12.09 30.89
CA GLY A 156 -20.07 -11.85 32.23
C GLY A 156 -18.55 -11.85 32.36
N VAL A 157 -17.81 -11.83 31.25
CA VAL A 157 -16.33 -11.77 31.25
C VAL A 157 -15.87 -10.37 30.87
N ASP A 158 -15.36 -9.61 31.84
CA ASP A 158 -14.88 -8.22 31.64
C ASP A 158 -13.79 -8.14 30.56
N ALA A 159 -12.87 -9.11 30.55
CA ALA A 159 -11.82 -9.22 29.53
C ALA A 159 -12.39 -9.38 28.11
N ALA A 160 -13.50 -10.08 27.94
CA ALA A 160 -14.14 -10.25 26.64
C ALA A 160 -14.75 -8.93 26.16
N ALA A 161 -15.49 -8.22 27.03
CA ALA A 161 -16.06 -6.92 26.71
C ALA A 161 -14.99 -5.89 26.31
N LYS A 162 -13.91 -5.82 27.09
CA LYS A 162 -12.76 -4.94 26.82
C LYS A 162 -12.07 -5.27 25.49
N THR A 163 -11.92 -6.56 25.19
CA THR A 163 -11.35 -7.02 23.91
C THR A 163 -12.25 -6.63 22.74
N THR A 164 -13.56 -6.82 22.86
CA THR A 164 -14.53 -6.42 21.84
C THR A 164 -14.47 -4.92 21.58
N GLU A 165 -14.38 -4.09 22.62
CA GLU A 165 -14.23 -2.64 22.48
C GLU A 165 -12.94 -2.27 21.73
N PHE A 166 -11.81 -2.87 22.12
CA PHE A 166 -10.52 -2.66 21.47
C PHE A 166 -10.56 -3.05 19.98
N LEU A 167 -11.12 -4.22 19.66
CA LEU A 167 -11.19 -4.71 18.28
C LEU A 167 -12.14 -3.87 17.42
N ASN A 168 -13.29 -3.43 17.95
CA ASN A 168 -14.19 -2.53 17.23
C ASN A 168 -13.53 -1.19 16.90
N LYS A 169 -12.77 -0.61 17.83
CA LYS A 169 -11.99 0.61 17.58
C LYS A 169 -10.96 0.40 16.47
N ASN A 170 -10.31 -0.77 16.43
CA ASN A 170 -9.36 -1.11 15.39
C ASN A 170 -10.02 -1.38 14.03
N LEU A 171 -11.18 -2.04 13.98
CA LEU A 171 -11.92 -2.26 12.73
C LEU A 171 -12.25 -0.94 12.02
N TRP A 172 -12.66 0.09 12.77
CA TRP A 172 -12.89 1.41 12.17
C TRP A 172 -11.61 2.02 11.56
N LYS A 173 -10.45 1.82 12.20
CA LYS A 173 -9.16 2.25 11.64
C LYS A 173 -8.81 1.43 10.39
N ASP A 174 -9.07 0.13 10.41
CA ASP A 174 -8.76 -0.78 9.31
C ASP A 174 -9.67 -0.54 8.09
N ASP A 175 -10.94 -0.21 8.28
CA ASP A 175 -11.85 0.22 7.21
C ASP A 175 -11.31 1.44 6.46
N LYS A 176 -10.81 2.44 7.19
CA LYS A 176 -10.15 3.61 6.58
C LYS A 176 -8.89 3.25 5.82
N LYS A 177 -8.11 2.28 6.30
CA LYS A 177 -6.89 1.80 5.62
C LYS A 177 -7.26 1.04 4.34
N LEU A 178 -8.27 0.18 4.39
CA LEU A 178 -8.82 -0.53 3.23
C LEU A 178 -9.28 0.47 2.16
N GLN A 179 -10.03 1.50 2.56
CA GLN A 179 -10.46 2.55 1.63
C GLN A 179 -9.26 3.26 0.97
N LYS A 180 -8.20 3.56 1.74
CA LYS A 180 -6.97 4.16 1.19
C LYS A 180 -6.27 3.25 0.19
N LEU A 181 -6.20 1.95 0.48
CA LEU A 181 -5.61 0.95 -0.43
C LEU A 181 -6.42 0.81 -1.71
N CYS A 182 -7.75 0.71 -1.63
CA CYS A 182 -8.63 0.69 -2.80
C CYS A 182 -8.45 1.95 -3.67
N ASN A 183 -8.34 3.13 -3.06
CA ASN A 183 -8.10 4.37 -3.81
C ASN A 183 -6.72 4.34 -4.51
N MET A 184 -5.70 3.81 -3.86
CA MET A 184 -4.36 3.63 -4.45
C MET A 184 -4.37 2.60 -5.60
N GLU A 185 -5.16 1.53 -5.50
CA GLU A 185 -5.40 0.56 -6.58
C GLU A 185 -6.01 1.23 -7.81
N ILE A 186 -7.06 2.02 -7.62
CA ILE A 186 -7.72 2.77 -8.69
C ILE A 186 -6.71 3.73 -9.35
N ASP A 187 -5.94 4.48 -8.57
CA ASP A 187 -4.93 5.42 -9.08
C ASP A 187 -3.85 4.71 -9.91
N ALA A 188 -3.33 3.57 -9.42
CA ALA A 188 -2.34 2.78 -10.13
C ALA A 188 -2.87 2.23 -11.46
N THR A 189 -4.10 1.75 -11.46
CA THR A 189 -4.80 1.29 -12.67
C THR A 189 -4.96 2.43 -13.68
N MET A 190 -5.45 3.59 -13.22
CA MET A 190 -5.62 4.77 -14.07
C MET A 190 -4.30 5.27 -14.67
N ARG A 191 -3.17 5.16 -13.96
CA ARG A 191 -1.83 5.50 -14.47
C ARG A 191 -1.42 4.58 -15.62
N ALA A 192 -1.58 3.27 -15.47
CA ALA A 192 -1.27 2.31 -16.54
C ALA A 192 -2.11 2.60 -17.79
N ASP A 193 -3.42 2.84 -17.63
CA ASP A 193 -4.32 3.17 -18.75
C ASP A 193 -3.98 4.50 -19.43
N GLN A 194 -3.53 5.50 -18.65
CA GLN A 194 -3.06 6.77 -19.21
C GLN A 194 -1.83 6.56 -20.09
N LYS A 195 -0.86 5.75 -19.66
CA LYS A 195 0.34 5.42 -20.45
C LYS A 195 -0.03 4.66 -21.72
N GLU A 196 -0.93 3.70 -21.66
CA GLU A 196 -1.40 2.96 -22.86
C GLU A 196 -2.08 3.88 -23.87
N ARG A 197 -2.96 4.78 -23.40
CA ARG A 197 -3.61 5.77 -24.27
C ARG A 197 -2.61 6.76 -24.85
N PHE A 198 -1.55 7.10 -24.12
CA PHE A 198 -0.48 7.95 -24.62
C PHE A 198 0.28 7.26 -25.76
N ILE A 199 0.68 6.00 -25.58
CA ILE A 199 1.34 5.21 -26.64
C ILE A 199 0.49 5.16 -27.91
N LYS A 200 -0.83 4.95 -27.80
CA LYS A 200 -1.74 4.88 -28.96
C LYS A 200 -1.86 6.19 -29.75
N LYS A 201 -1.42 7.32 -29.16
CA LYS A 201 -1.48 8.66 -29.78
C LYS A 201 -0.13 9.14 -30.33
N LEU A 202 0.96 8.43 -30.01
CA LEU A 202 2.28 8.66 -30.59
C LEU A 202 2.35 8.06 -31.99
#